data_AF-A0A958QNK7-F1
#
_entry.id   AF-A0A958QNK7-F1
#
_cell.length_a   1.000
_cell.length_b   1.000
_cell.length_c   1.000
_cell.angle_alpha   90.00
_cell.angle_beta   90.00
_cell.angle_gamma   90.00
#
_symmetry.space_group_name_H-M   'P 1'
#
loop_
_entity.id
_entity.type
_entity.pdbx_description
1 polymer ?
#
loop_
_entity_poly.entity_id
_entity_poly.type
_entity_poly.pdbx_seq_one_letter_code
_entity_poly.pdbx_strand_id
1 'polypeptide(L)'
;MNYEQTDPSLDAWAAKHRLTIYTEFRDDEVRFSVVKDDLGRSFQIFLRRPPDELGNLEVVTTDNAGRSATFSAHLTNLPQALDLAYEKTLEWISADGRTRSNE
;
A
#
# COMPACT_ATOMS: atom_id res chain seq x y z
N MET A 1 -1.86 -6.13 -16.12
CA MET A 1 -3.08 -5.91 -15.31
C MET A 1 -3.69 -4.60 -15.78
N ASN A 2 -5.00 -4.49 -16.01
CA ASN A 2 -5.62 -3.18 -16.22
C ASN A 2 -5.85 -2.53 -14.86
N TYR A 3 -4.88 -1.75 -14.40
CA TYR A 3 -5.00 -0.96 -13.19
C TYR A 3 -5.91 0.26 -13.37
N GLU A 4 -6.34 0.56 -14.60
CA GLU A 4 -7.27 1.66 -14.92
C GLU A 4 -8.54 1.64 -14.04
N GLN A 5 -8.97 0.47 -13.58
CA GLN A 5 -10.13 0.31 -12.69
C GLN A 5 -9.81 0.58 -11.21
N THR A 6 -8.55 0.40 -10.80
CA THR A 6 -8.06 0.61 -9.42
C THR A 6 -7.42 1.98 -9.21
N ASP A 7 -6.85 2.57 -10.27
CA ASP A 7 -6.15 3.86 -10.25
C ASP A 7 -6.98 5.00 -9.61
N PRO A 8 -8.29 5.21 -9.90
CA PRO A 8 -9.04 6.29 -9.24
C PRO A 8 -9.18 6.09 -7.71
N SER A 9 -9.30 4.84 -7.25
CA SER A 9 -9.36 4.53 -5.81
C SER A 9 -7.99 4.70 -5.15
N LEU A 10 -6.91 4.31 -5.84
CA LEU A 10 -5.54 4.48 -5.34
C LEU A 10 -5.16 5.95 -5.27
N ASP A 11 -5.44 6.72 -6.31
CA ASP A 11 -5.10 8.14 -6.40
C ASP A 11 -5.84 8.94 -5.32
N ALA A 12 -7.14 8.68 -5.14
CA ALA A 12 -7.93 9.30 -4.07
C ALA A 12 -7.39 8.94 -2.68
N TRP A 13 -7.03 7.68 -2.45
CA TRP A 13 -6.47 7.24 -1.16
C TRP A 13 -5.07 7.85 -0.91
N ALA A 14 -4.23 7.89 -1.94
CA ALA A 14 -2.89 8.47 -1.85
C ALA A 14 -2.95 9.97 -1.58
N ALA A 15 -3.83 10.68 -2.29
CA ALA A 15 -4.09 12.10 -2.06
C ALA A 15 -4.60 12.35 -0.63
N LYS A 16 -5.54 11.54 -0.13
CA LYS A 16 -6.06 11.61 1.26
C LYS A 16 -4.93 11.51 2.29
N HIS A 17 -3.98 10.60 2.05
CA HIS A 17 -2.87 10.35 2.99
C HIS A 17 -1.60 11.14 2.66
N ARG A 18 -1.59 11.97 1.62
CA ARG A 18 -0.39 12.66 1.10
C ARG A 18 0.74 11.67 0.81
N LEU A 19 0.42 10.63 0.04
CA LEU A 19 1.35 9.61 -0.43
C LEU A 19 1.53 9.75 -1.94
N THR A 20 2.70 9.34 -2.43
CA THR A 20 2.99 9.26 -3.86
C THR A 20 2.67 7.85 -4.33
N ILE A 21 1.93 7.73 -5.44
CA ILE A 21 1.81 6.47 -6.19
C ILE A 21 2.98 6.37 -7.16
N TYR A 22 3.70 5.26 -7.06
CA TYR A 22 4.68 4.82 -8.03
C TYR A 22 4.06 3.70 -8.86
N THR A 23 4.23 3.75 -10.18
CA THR A 23 3.58 2.85 -11.14
C THR A 23 4.53 1.82 -11.76
N GLU A 24 5.82 1.90 -11.45
CA GLU A 24 6.88 1.06 -12.03
C GLU A 24 7.79 0.51 -10.93
N PHE A 25 7.95 -0.81 -10.89
CA PHE A 25 8.91 -1.45 -9.99
C PHE A 25 9.54 -2.68 -10.66
N ARG A 26 10.86 -2.68 -10.83
CA ARG A 26 11.64 -3.79 -11.43
C ARG A 26 11.08 -4.28 -12.77
N ASP A 27 10.80 -3.35 -13.68
CA ASP A 27 10.27 -3.61 -15.03
C ASP A 27 8.86 -4.24 -15.05
N ASP A 28 8.22 -4.36 -13.88
CA ASP A 28 6.84 -4.78 -13.74
C ASP A 28 5.94 -3.57 -13.47
N GLU A 29 4.76 -3.61 -14.07
CA GLU A 29 3.73 -2.60 -13.88
C GLU A 29 3.08 -2.83 -12.51
N VAL A 30 3.52 -2.08 -11.48
CA VAL A 30 3.06 -2.22 -10.09
C VAL A 30 2.65 -0.86 -9.55
N ARG A 31 1.44 -0.76 -9.00
CA ARG A 31 1.00 0.42 -8.26
C ARG A 31 1.38 0.25 -6.79
N PHE A 32 2.28 1.09 -6.30
CA PHE A 32 2.68 1.10 -4.89
C PHE A 32 2.85 2.51 -4.33
N SER A 33 2.69 2.63 -3.01
CA SER A 33 3.00 3.82 -2.24
C SER A 33 4.07 3.54 -1.23
N VAL A 34 4.84 4.57 -0.91
CA VAL A 34 5.88 4.51 0.12
C VAL A 34 5.47 5.39 1.28
N VAL A 35 5.46 4.83 2.48
CA VAL A 35 5.35 5.54 3.75
C VAL A 35 6.73 5.53 4.41
N LYS A 36 7.18 6.65 4.96
CA LYS A 36 8.45 6.73 5.68
C LYS A 36 8.24 7.08 7.14
N ASP A 37 9.09 6.55 8.02
CA ASP A 37 9.19 7.02 9.41
C ASP A 37 10.21 8.16 9.55
N ASP A 38 10.31 8.74 10.75
CA ASP A 38 11.23 9.84 11.09
C ASP A 38 12.72 9.47 10.98
N LEU A 39 13.08 8.19 10.84
CA LEU A 39 14.44 7.73 10.58
C LEU A 39 14.68 7.36 9.12
N GLY A 40 13.70 7.60 8.24
CA GLY A 40 13.78 7.29 6.82
C GLY A 40 13.57 5.81 6.48
N ARG A 41 13.10 4.98 7.42
CA ARG A 41 12.70 3.60 7.07
C ARG A 41 11.48 3.67 6.17
N SER A 42 11.54 2.92 5.08
CA SER A 42 10.49 2.90 4.06
C SER A 42 9.62 1.66 4.23
N PHE A 43 8.33 1.89 4.13
CA PHE A 43 7.26 0.90 4.14
C PHE A 43 6.54 1.02 2.80
N GLN A 44 6.32 -0.10 2.13
CA GLN A 44 5.71 -0.13 0.81
C GLN A 44 4.31 -0.74 0.92
N ILE A 45 3.32 -0.05 0.38
CA ILE A 45 1.94 -0.54 0.25
C ILE A 45 1.66 -0.72 -1.23
N PHE A 46 1.36 -1.93 -1.68
CA PHE A 46 1.15 -2.22 -3.10
C PHE A 46 -0.01 -3.18 -3.34
N LEU A 47 -0.53 -3.16 -4.56
CA LEU A 47 -1.56 -4.10 -4.99
C LEU A 47 -0.96 -5.33 -5.65
N ARG A 48 -1.55 -6.48 -5.38
CA ARG A 48 -1.30 -7.75 -6.05
C ARG A 48 -2.63 -8.36 -6.46
N ARG A 49 -2.67 -9.08 -7.57
CA ARG A 49 -3.82 -9.93 -7.94
C ARG A 49 -3.39 -11.38 -7.81
N PRO A 50 -4.06 -12.19 -6.98
CA PRO A 50 -3.80 -13.62 -6.94
C PRO A 50 -4.22 -14.25 -8.30
N PRO A 51 -3.48 -15.26 -8.79
CA PRO A 51 -3.71 -15.85 -10.11
C PRO A 51 -5.08 -16.52 -10.27
N ASP A 52 -5.74 -16.90 -9.17
CA ASP A 52 -6.93 -17.75 -9.18
C ASP A 52 -8.25 -17.05 -8.84
N GLU A 53 -8.26 -15.73 -8.58
CA GLU A 53 -9.50 -15.04 -8.17
C GLU A 53 -9.83 -13.83 -9.05
N LEU A 54 -10.82 -14.00 -9.93
CA LEU A 54 -11.36 -12.94 -10.76
C LEU A 54 -12.11 -11.93 -9.86
N GLY A 55 -11.54 -10.73 -9.70
CA GLY A 55 -12.18 -9.62 -8.98
C GLY A 55 -11.64 -9.37 -7.57
N ASN A 56 -10.86 -10.29 -7.02
CA ASN A 56 -10.16 -10.09 -5.75
C ASN A 56 -8.78 -9.47 -5.99
N LEU A 57 -8.43 -8.55 -5.11
CA LEU A 57 -7.14 -7.87 -5.03
C LEU A 57 -6.57 -8.11 -3.64
N GLU A 58 -5.26 -8.17 -3.55
CA GLU A 58 -4.53 -8.21 -2.30
C GLU A 58 -3.80 -6.89 -2.13
N VAL A 59 -4.09 -6.19 -1.04
CA VAL A 59 -3.30 -5.05 -0.60
C VAL A 59 -2.20 -5.60 0.32
N VAL A 60 -0.95 -5.45 -0.09
CA VAL A 60 0.20 -5.90 0.69
C VAL A 60 0.93 -4.69 1.23
N THR A 61 1.19 -4.67 2.54
CA THR A 61 2.15 -3.75 3.16
C THR A 61 3.39 -4.52 3.58
N THR A 62 4.57 -3.97 3.32
CA THR A 62 5.85 -4.57 3.71
C THR A 62 6.86 -3.50 4.13
N ASP A 63 7.80 -3.86 5.00
CA ASP A 63 8.96 -3.04 5.32
C ASP A 63 10.27 -3.67 4.83
N ASN A 64 11.37 -2.91 4.91
CA ASN A 64 12.71 -3.40 4.59
C ASN A 64 13.26 -4.40 5.63
N ALA A 65 12.63 -4.54 6.79
CA ALA A 65 13.02 -5.49 7.82
C ALA A 65 12.38 -6.88 7.63
N GLY A 66 11.53 -7.05 6.61
CA GLY A 66 10.86 -8.31 6.27
C GLY A 66 9.50 -8.50 6.95
N ARG A 67 8.95 -7.49 7.62
CA ARG A 67 7.55 -7.50 8.06
C ARG A 67 6.66 -7.32 6.85
N SER A 68 5.67 -8.19 6.71
CA SER A 68 4.63 -8.04 5.69
C SER A 68 3.26 -8.39 6.25
N ALA A 69 2.23 -7.74 5.71
CA ALA A 69 0.84 -8.06 5.99
C ALA A 69 0.04 -7.93 4.69
N THR A 70 -0.89 -8.87 4.49
CA THR A 70 -1.72 -8.94 3.29
C THR A 70 -3.18 -8.82 3.67
N PHE A 71 -3.92 -8.01 2.92
CA PHE A 71 -5.34 -7.75 3.10
C PHE A 71 -6.05 -8.04 1.78
N SER A 72 -6.88 -9.08 1.77
CA SER A 72 -7.71 -9.41 0.60
C SER A 72 -8.90 -8.46 0.53
N ALA A 73 -9.16 -7.91 -0.65
CA ALA A 73 -10.19 -6.92 -0.89
C ALA A 73 -10.78 -7.07 -2.29
N HIS A 74 -12.09 -6.90 -2.39
CA HIS A 74 -12.73 -6.70 -3.69
C HIS A 74 -12.54 -5.26 -4.15
N LEU A 75 -12.62 -4.99 -5.46
CA LEU A 75 -12.45 -3.64 -6.04
C LEU A 75 -13.30 -2.56 -5.33
N THR A 76 -14.53 -2.92 -4.94
CA THR A 76 -15.48 -2.05 -4.24
C THR A 76 -15.05 -1.68 -2.82
N ASN A 77 -14.28 -2.56 -2.16
CA ASN A 77 -13.82 -2.36 -0.78
C ASN A 77 -12.31 -2.05 -0.73
N LEU A 78 -11.70 -1.80 -1.89
CA LEU A 78 -10.28 -1.51 -2.02
C LEU A 78 -9.82 -0.32 -1.15
N PRO A 79 -10.57 0.82 -1.06
CA PRO A 79 -10.17 1.92 -0.20
C PRO A 79 -10.05 1.52 1.28
N GLN A 80 -10.96 0.66 1.76
CA GLN A 80 -10.94 0.18 3.14
C GLN A 80 -9.72 -0.70 3.41
N ALA A 81 -9.35 -1.57 2.48
CA ALA A 81 -8.16 -2.40 2.63
C ALA A 81 -6.85 -1.61 2.55
N LEU A 82 -6.82 -0.56 1.73
CA LEU A 82 -5.71 0.40 1.69
C LEU A 82 -5.57 1.16 3.01
N ASP A 83 -6.69 1.61 3.61
CA ASP A 83 -6.68 2.21 4.95
C ASP A 83 -6.19 1.20 6.01
N LEU A 84 -6.63 -0.06 6.00
CA LEU A 84 -6.15 -1.09 6.93
C LEU A 84 -4.65 -1.38 6.79
N ALA A 85 -4.14 -1.45 5.56
CA ALA A 85 -2.71 -1.64 5.30
C ALA A 85 -1.89 -0.42 5.76
N TYR A 86 -2.46 0.77 5.61
CA TYR A 86 -1.87 2.01 6.12
C TYR A 86 -1.84 2.06 7.64
N GLU A 87 -2.95 1.75 8.30
CA GLU A 87 -3.03 1.66 9.76
C GLU A 87 -2.05 0.62 10.31
N LYS A 88 -1.90 -0.53 9.65
CA LYS A 88 -0.91 -1.54 10.04
C LYS A 88 0.52 -1.02 9.93
N THR A 89 0.79 -0.22 8.91
CA THR A 89 2.08 0.46 8.74
C THR A 89 2.32 1.46 9.86
N LEU A 90 1.32 2.28 10.21
CA LEU A 90 1.41 3.20 11.35
C LEU A 90 1.57 2.48 12.69
N GLU A 91 0.91 1.34 12.86
CA GLU A 91 1.08 0.49 14.05
C GLU A 91 2.53 0.00 14.15
N TRP A 92 3.15 -0.45 13.06
CA TRP A 92 4.55 -0.85 13.06
C TRP A 92 5.50 0.29 13.40
N ILE A 93 5.24 1.48 12.86
CA ILE A 93 6.02 2.69 13.15
C ILE A 93 5.87 3.04 14.64
N SER A 94 4.64 3.05 15.15
CA SER A 94 4.35 3.40 16.56
C SER A 94 4.87 2.35 17.55
N ALA A 95 4.81 1.06 17.20
CA ALA A 95 5.36 -0.03 18.01
C ALA A 95 6.88 0.04 18.15
N ASP A 96 7.56 0.69 17.20
CA ASP A 96 8.99 0.99 17.26
C ASP A 96 9.28 2.34 17.97
N GLY A 97 8.25 2.97 18.56
CA GLY A 97 8.35 4.26 19.25
C GLY A 97 8.55 5.45 18.32
N ARG A 98 8.17 5.32 17.05
CA ARG A 98 8.43 6.31 15.99
C ARG A 98 7.17 7.00 15.50
N THR A 99 7.38 7.99 14.65
CA THR A 99 6.32 8.74 13.97
C THR A 99 6.51 8.71 12.46
N ARG A 100 5.39 8.83 11.73
CA ARG A 100 5.43 8.96 10.27
C ARG A 100 6.10 10.29 9.89
N SER A 101 7.01 10.25 8.92
CA SER A 101 7.48 11.44 8.20
C SER A 101 6.53 11.76 7.03
N ASN A 102 6.28 13.05 6.80
CA ASN A 102 5.42 13.58 5.74
C ASN A 102 6.21 14.10 4.53
N GLU A 103 7.49 13.73 4.41
CA GLU A 103 8.38 14.14 3.32
C GLU A 103 8.05 13.51 1.96
#